data_AF-X1QA00-F1
#
_entry.id   AF-X1QA00-F1
#
_cell.length_a   1.000
_cell.length_b   1.000
_cell.length_c   1.000
_cell.angle_alpha   90.00
_cell.angle_beta   90.00
_cell.angle_gamma   90.00
#
_symmetry.space_group_name_H-M   'P 1'
#
loop_
_entity.id
_entity.type
_entity.pdbx_description
1 polymer ?
#
loop_
_entity_poly.entity_id
_entity_poly.type
_entity_poly.pdbx_seq_one_letter_code
_entity_poly.pdbx_strand_id
1 'polypeptide(L)'
;SSFHSIVNVNSCLDVIRGLCGRIYGIPLTLSLEPREVSPPGIKKKTVHILHVRSNLKLADLQKIAARPAVKALMPAAEEEEAPEDLFPEQVLVKAEAAEEAPPAEPTEEKTPDDVVAEDIPDLNALFRICFHFWGMQPIEVCGQLGYKSTMDMLAARISPWEAFLTIKDLKQPKKE
;
A
#
# COMPACT_ATOMS: atom_id res chain seq x y z
N SER A 1 37.10 -19.27 -9.34
CA SER A 1 37.48 -18.95 -7.94
C SER A 1 36.18 -18.56 -7.25
N SER A 2 35.82 -19.28 -6.19
CA SER A 2 34.58 -19.04 -5.46
C SER A 2 34.55 -17.65 -4.81
N PHE A 3 35.67 -17.21 -4.24
CA PHE A 3 35.79 -15.90 -3.59
C PHE A 3 35.37 -14.74 -4.50
N HIS A 4 35.99 -14.63 -5.69
CA HIS A 4 35.69 -13.53 -6.62
C HIS A 4 34.27 -13.59 -7.17
N SER A 5 33.71 -14.80 -7.28
CA SER A 5 32.31 -15.00 -7.68
C SER A 5 31.36 -14.51 -6.60
N ILE A 6 31.59 -14.88 -5.33
CA ILE A 6 30.77 -14.46 -4.20
C ILE A 6 30.82 -12.93 -4.04
N VAL A 7 32.01 -12.34 -4.09
CA VAL A 7 32.17 -10.88 -4.00
C VAL A 7 31.43 -10.18 -5.14
N ASN A 8 31.61 -10.64 -6.38
CA ASN A 8 30.96 -10.04 -7.54
C ASN A 8 29.43 -10.14 -7.46
N VAL A 9 28.88 -11.31 -7.10
CA VAL A 9 27.44 -11.51 -6.95
C VAL A 9 26.89 -10.61 -5.84
N ASN A 10 27.52 -10.58 -4.66
CA ASN A 10 27.05 -9.75 -3.55
C ASN A 10 27.06 -8.26 -3.91
N SER A 11 28.13 -7.76 -4.53
CA SER A 11 28.20 -6.37 -4.99
C SER A 11 27.11 -6.05 -6.01
N CYS A 12 26.81 -6.95 -6.96
CA CYS A 12 25.70 -6.75 -7.89
C CYS A 12 24.33 -6.72 -7.17
N LEU A 13 24.11 -7.59 -6.20
CA LEU A 13 22.88 -7.63 -5.43
C LEU A 13 22.70 -6.38 -4.56
N ASP A 14 23.79 -5.82 -4.02
CA ASP A 14 23.76 -4.57 -3.26
C ASP A 14 23.35 -3.38 -4.13
N VAL A 15 23.85 -3.31 -5.37
CA VAL A 15 23.41 -2.29 -6.35
C VAL A 15 21.92 -2.44 -6.66
N ILE A 16 21.45 -3.67 -6.89
CA ILE A 16 20.04 -3.93 -7.19
C ILE A 16 19.16 -3.57 -5.99
N ARG A 17 19.57 -3.89 -4.76
CA ARG A 17 18.89 -3.46 -3.53
C ARG A 17 18.83 -1.95 -3.40
N GLY A 18 19.93 -1.26 -3.67
CA GLY A 18 19.98 0.21 -3.59
C GLY A 18 19.04 0.87 -4.60
N LEU A 19 18.93 0.31 -5.81
CA LEU A 19 18.10 0.88 -6.87
C LEU A 19 16.62 0.51 -6.77
N CYS A 20 16.32 -0.73 -6.38
CA CYS A 20 14.97 -1.30 -6.42
C CYS A 20 14.33 -1.46 -5.02
N GLY A 21 15.09 -1.30 -3.93
CA GLY A 21 14.64 -1.57 -2.55
C GLY A 21 14.45 -3.06 -2.21
N ARG A 22 14.32 -3.93 -3.21
CA ARG A 22 14.15 -5.39 -3.06
C ARG A 22 14.86 -6.16 -4.18
N ILE A 23 15.12 -7.45 -3.95
CA ILE A 23 15.70 -8.38 -4.94
C ILE A 23 14.66 -9.40 -5.42
N TYR A 24 13.77 -9.84 -4.52
CA TYR A 24 12.79 -10.87 -4.84
C TYR A 24 11.79 -10.36 -5.89
N GLY A 25 11.41 -11.22 -6.83
CA GLY A 25 10.49 -10.88 -7.93
C GLY A 25 11.12 -10.05 -9.05
N ILE A 26 12.45 -9.88 -9.06
CA ILE A 26 13.18 -9.27 -10.18
C ILE A 26 13.76 -10.39 -11.05
N PRO A 27 13.49 -10.42 -12.37
CA PRO A 27 13.99 -11.48 -13.25
C PRO A 27 15.48 -11.26 -13.55
N LEU A 28 16.33 -11.94 -12.78
CA LEU A 28 17.79 -11.92 -12.91
C LEU A 28 18.30 -13.25 -13.48
N THR A 29 19.33 -13.17 -14.31
CA THR A 29 20.01 -14.33 -14.93
C THR A 29 21.43 -14.44 -14.42
N LEU A 30 21.90 -15.65 -14.13
CA LEU A 30 23.29 -15.92 -13.76
C LEU A 30 24.07 -16.41 -14.99
N SER A 31 25.20 -15.77 -15.28
CA SER A 31 26.14 -16.18 -16.33
C SER A 31 27.52 -16.48 -15.74
N LEU A 32 28.27 -17.40 -16.36
CA LEU A 32 29.65 -17.70 -15.99
C LEU A 32 30.57 -17.12 -17.06
N GLU A 33 31.40 -16.14 -16.70
CA GLU A 33 32.25 -15.42 -17.65
C GLU A 33 33.73 -15.49 -17.27
N PRO A 34 34.65 -15.66 -18.24
CA PRO A 34 36.08 -15.61 -17.99
C PRO A 34 36.50 -14.18 -17.70
N ARG A 35 37.17 -13.97 -16.56
CA ARG A 35 37.69 -12.66 -16.15
C ARG A 35 39.13 -12.79 -15.67
N GLU A 36 39.97 -11.90 -16.16
CA GLU A 36 41.33 -11.76 -15.65
C GLU A 36 41.29 -11.05 -14.30
N VAL A 37 41.75 -11.75 -13.27
CA VAL A 37 41.95 -11.18 -11.94
C VAL A 37 43.43 -11.26 -11.60
N SER A 38 43.91 -10.28 -10.84
CA SER A 38 45.26 -10.30 -10.28
C SER A 38 45.13 -10.49 -8.77
N PRO A 39 45.25 -11.73 -8.27
CA PRO A 39 45.28 -11.96 -6.83
C PRO A 39 46.48 -11.25 -6.21
N PRO A 40 46.39 -10.80 -4.95
CA PRO A 40 47.53 -10.21 -4.25
C PRO A 40 48.70 -11.21 -4.20
N GLY A 41 49.84 -10.84 -4.78
CA GLY A 41 51.08 -11.63 -4.75
C GLY A 41 51.33 -12.58 -5.93
N ILE A 42 50.44 -12.69 -6.93
CA ILE A 42 50.63 -13.58 -8.10
C ILE A 42 50.35 -12.83 -9.41
N LYS A 43 51.00 -13.24 -10.50
CA LYS A 43 50.71 -12.79 -11.88
C LYS A 43 49.24 -13.05 -12.27
N LYS A 44 48.71 -12.25 -13.19
CA LYS A 44 47.33 -12.31 -13.69
C LYS A 44 46.89 -13.74 -14.00
N LYS A 45 45.72 -14.14 -13.49
CA LYS A 45 45.11 -15.45 -13.75
C LYS A 45 43.70 -15.24 -14.32
N THR A 46 43.40 -15.91 -15.41
CA THR A 46 42.05 -15.95 -15.97
C THR A 46 41.21 -16.93 -15.16
N VAL A 47 40.12 -16.44 -14.60
CA VAL A 47 39.23 -17.22 -13.73
C VAL A 47 37.80 -17.01 -14.20
N HIS A 48 37.02 -18.10 -14.23
CA HIS A 48 35.59 -18.01 -14.49
C HIS A 48 34.87 -17.49 -13.23
N ILE A 49 34.10 -16.42 -13.40
CA ILE A 49 33.40 -15.69 -12.33
C ILE A 49 31.90 -15.68 -12.65
N LEU A 50 31.07 -15.93 -11.63
CA LEU A 50 29.62 -15.76 -11.75
C LEU A 50 29.27 -14.28 -11.85
N HIS A 51 28.48 -13.93 -12.86
CA HIS A 51 27.92 -12.61 -13.09
C HIS A 51 26.39 -12.66 -13.00
N VAL A 52 25.82 -11.62 -12.40
CA VAL A 52 24.37 -11.37 -12.40
C VAL A 52 24.06 -10.44 -13.57
N ARG A 53 23.19 -10.87 -14.48
CA ARG A 53 22.71 -10.12 -15.64
C ARG A 53 21.20 -9.91 -15.58
N SER A 54 20.73 -8.87 -16.26
CA SER A 54 19.33 -8.57 -16.49
C SER A 54 19.17 -8.24 -17.97
N ASN A 55 18.12 -8.77 -18.61
CA ASN A 55 17.74 -8.40 -19.97
C ASN A 55 16.84 -7.15 -20.02
N LEU A 56 16.52 -6.58 -18.86
CA LEU A 56 15.66 -5.42 -18.71
C LEU A 56 16.48 -4.15 -18.52
N LYS A 57 15.95 -3.03 -19.05
CA LYS A 57 16.50 -1.69 -18.79
C LYS A 57 16.29 -1.33 -17.32
N LEU A 58 17.17 -0.49 -16.78
CA LEU A 58 17.08 -0.02 -15.38
C LEU A 58 15.73 0.64 -15.06
N ALA A 59 15.17 1.41 -16.00
CA ALA A 59 13.86 2.03 -15.83
C ALA A 59 12.73 1.00 -15.66
N ASP A 60 12.80 -0.11 -16.39
CA ASP A 60 11.79 -1.17 -16.32
C ASP A 60 11.95 -2.01 -15.05
N LEU A 61 13.20 -2.23 -14.61
CA LEU A 61 13.49 -2.84 -13.31
C LEU A 61 12.89 -2.02 -12.16
N GLN A 62 13.02 -0.70 -12.19
CA GLN A 62 12.46 0.17 -11.17
C GLN A 62 10.92 0.15 -11.16
N LYS A 63 10.29 0.12 -12.34
CA LYS A 63 8.82 -0.04 -12.44
C LYS A 63 8.35 -1.37 -11.87
N ILE A 64 9.04 -2.47 -12.18
CA ILE A 64 8.73 -3.79 -11.63
C ILE A 64 8.92 -3.79 -10.12
N ALA A 65 10.01 -3.19 -9.63
CA ALA A 65 10.30 -3.10 -8.21
C ALA A 65 9.26 -2.30 -7.43
N ALA A 66 8.78 -1.19 -8.00
CA ALA A 66 7.74 -0.34 -7.43
C ALA A 66 6.36 -1.01 -7.39
N ARG A 67 6.09 -2.01 -8.24
CA ARG A 67 4.87 -2.81 -8.13
C ARG A 67 4.93 -3.65 -6.85
N PRO A 68 3.91 -3.62 -5.98
CA PRO A 68 3.87 -4.49 -4.82
C PRO A 68 3.83 -5.95 -5.29
N ALA A 69 4.65 -6.81 -4.69
CA ALA A 69 4.85 -8.19 -5.16
C ALA A 69 3.55 -9.02 -5.21
N VAL A 70 2.57 -8.68 -4.38
CA VAL A 70 1.23 -9.28 -4.40
C VAL A 70 0.51 -8.97 -5.73
N LYS A 71 0.62 -7.74 -6.24
CA LYS A 71 -0.04 -7.30 -7.48
C LYS A 71 0.62 -7.82 -8.76
N ALA A 72 1.87 -8.29 -8.67
CA ALA A 72 2.57 -8.93 -9.80
C ALA A 72 2.20 -10.41 -9.98
N LEU A 73 1.68 -11.07 -8.93
CA LEU A 73 1.22 -12.46 -8.94
C LEU A 73 -0.27 -12.59 -9.24
N MET A 74 -1.02 -11.49 -9.15
CA MET A 74 -2.42 -11.50 -9.60
C MET A 74 -2.43 -11.60 -11.13
N PRO A 75 -3.31 -12.43 -11.71
CA PRO A 75 -3.54 -12.39 -13.15
C PRO A 75 -3.81 -10.93 -13.52
N ALA A 76 -3.24 -10.49 -14.64
CA ALA A 76 -3.67 -9.22 -15.23
C ALA A 76 -5.18 -9.35 -15.34
N ALA A 77 -5.93 -8.50 -14.63
CA ALA A 77 -7.33 -8.36 -14.92
C ALA A 77 -7.33 -7.96 -16.39
N GLU A 78 -7.66 -8.91 -17.26
CA GLU A 78 -8.14 -8.57 -18.59
C GLU A 78 -9.24 -7.57 -18.27
N GLU A 79 -9.05 -6.33 -18.73
CA GLU A 79 -10.14 -5.36 -18.81
C GLU A 79 -11.10 -5.98 -19.82
N GLU A 80 -11.87 -6.97 -19.36
CA GLU A 80 -12.98 -7.56 -20.06
C GLU A 80 -13.95 -6.40 -20.17
N GLU A 81 -13.91 -5.76 -21.34
CA GLU A 81 -14.73 -4.63 -21.71
C GLU A 81 -16.16 -4.97 -21.30
N ALA A 82 -16.60 -4.36 -20.19
CA ALA A 82 -17.78 -4.80 -19.50
C ALA A 82 -18.95 -4.73 -20.49
N PRO A 83 -19.68 -5.83 -20.75
CA PRO A 83 -20.70 -5.83 -21.78
C PRO A 83 -21.69 -4.69 -21.51
N GLU A 84 -21.89 -3.85 -22.53
CA GLU A 84 -22.65 -2.57 -22.46
C GLU A 84 -24.09 -2.73 -21.95
N ASP A 85 -24.60 -3.96 -21.91
CA ASP A 85 -25.94 -4.32 -21.44
C ASP A 85 -26.09 -4.39 -19.90
N LEU A 86 -24.98 -4.33 -19.14
CA LEU A 86 -25.04 -4.30 -17.67
C LEU A 86 -25.35 -2.91 -17.09
N PHE A 87 -25.37 -1.86 -17.92
CA PHE A 87 -25.62 -0.48 -17.51
C PHE A 87 -26.57 0.22 -18.50
N PRO A 88 -27.90 0.14 -18.32
CA PRO A 88 -28.82 0.83 -19.20
C PRO A 88 -28.54 2.36 -19.22
N GLU A 89 -28.64 2.97 -20.40
CA GLU A 89 -28.24 4.36 -20.72
C GLU A 89 -28.79 5.43 -19.76
N GLN A 90 -29.86 5.12 -19.02
CA GLN A 90 -30.40 6.02 -17.99
C GLN A 90 -29.41 6.30 -16.84
N VAL A 91 -28.39 5.46 -16.64
CA VAL A 91 -27.33 5.67 -15.64
C VAL A 91 -26.22 6.60 -16.15
N LEU A 92 -25.94 6.59 -17.46
CA LEU A 92 -24.87 7.40 -18.06
C LEU A 92 -25.23 8.90 -18.12
N VAL A 93 -26.49 9.24 -18.35
CA VAL A 93 -26.96 10.64 -18.28
C VAL A 93 -26.84 11.22 -16.86
N LYS A 94 -26.83 10.36 -15.83
CA LYS A 94 -26.56 10.77 -14.44
C LYS A 94 -25.05 10.90 -14.14
N ALA A 95 -24.18 10.31 -14.96
CA ALA A 95 -22.73 10.31 -14.77
C ALA A 95 -22.04 11.55 -15.38
N GLU A 96 -22.47 12.05 -16.54
CA GLU A 96 -21.91 13.31 -17.08
C GLU A 96 -22.30 14.56 -16.26
N ALA A 97 -23.42 14.51 -15.53
CA ALA A 97 -23.77 15.57 -14.58
C ALA A 97 -23.01 15.49 -13.24
N ALA A 98 -22.20 14.45 -13.03
CA ALA A 98 -21.50 14.17 -11.77
C ALA A 98 -19.98 14.41 -11.83
N GLU A 99 -19.42 14.87 -12.96
CA GLU A 99 -18.00 15.27 -13.05
C GLU A 99 -17.73 16.69 -12.50
N GLU A 100 -18.76 17.40 -12.04
CA GLU A 100 -18.63 18.70 -11.36
C GLU A 100 -19.38 18.73 -10.01
N ALA A 101 -19.32 17.65 -9.23
CA ALA A 101 -19.55 17.63 -7.78
C ALA A 101 -19.18 16.25 -7.23
N PRO A 102 -18.49 16.15 -6.07
CA PRO A 102 -18.32 14.85 -5.43
C PRO A 102 -19.71 14.24 -5.14
N PRO A 103 -19.94 12.97 -5.48
CA PRO A 103 -21.28 12.39 -5.44
C PRO A 103 -21.72 12.22 -3.98
N ALA A 104 -22.80 12.94 -3.64
CA ALA A 104 -23.61 12.67 -2.47
C ALA A 104 -24.23 11.27 -2.62
N GLU A 105 -23.77 10.32 -1.80
CA GLU A 105 -24.52 9.09 -1.53
C GLU A 105 -25.88 9.49 -0.92
N PRO A 106 -27.00 8.93 -1.39
CA PRO A 106 -28.29 9.12 -0.75
C PRO A 106 -28.35 8.14 0.42
N THR A 107 -27.72 8.51 1.53
CA THR A 107 -27.95 7.85 2.81
C THR A 107 -28.75 8.84 3.62
N GLU A 108 -29.91 8.41 4.10
CA GLU A 108 -30.76 9.13 5.05
C GLU A 108 -29.92 10.00 5.98
N GLU A 109 -30.40 11.20 6.32
CA GLU A 109 -29.81 12.05 7.35
C GLU A 109 -29.80 11.31 8.70
N LYS A 110 -28.96 10.27 8.83
CA LYS A 110 -28.63 9.62 10.08
C LYS A 110 -27.90 10.69 10.84
N THR A 111 -28.57 11.28 11.79
CA THR A 111 -27.91 12.13 12.75
C THR A 111 -26.94 11.25 13.55
N PRO A 112 -25.93 11.81 14.24
CA PRO A 112 -25.12 11.05 15.18
C PRO A 112 -25.95 10.33 16.28
N ASP A 113 -27.24 10.66 16.41
CA ASP A 113 -28.22 9.99 17.26
C ASP A 113 -28.76 8.67 16.70
N ASP A 114 -28.68 8.44 15.39
CA ASP A 114 -29.21 7.26 14.70
C ASP A 114 -28.17 6.14 14.51
N VAL A 115 -26.92 6.37 14.94
CA VAL A 115 -25.85 5.38 14.88
C VAL A 115 -26.04 4.36 16.00
N VAL A 116 -26.03 3.07 15.68
CA VAL A 116 -26.12 1.99 16.66
C VAL A 116 -24.77 1.28 16.83
N ALA A 117 -24.62 0.50 17.90
CA ALA A 117 -23.39 -0.25 18.18
C ALA A 117 -22.98 -1.20 17.04
N GLU A 118 -23.94 -1.70 16.27
CA GLU A 118 -23.72 -2.58 15.12
C GLU A 118 -23.06 -1.85 13.93
N ASP A 119 -23.24 -0.53 13.80
CA ASP A 119 -22.60 0.28 12.76
C ASP A 119 -21.10 0.49 13.03
N ILE A 120 -20.64 0.23 14.26
CA ILE A 120 -19.25 0.45 14.71
C ILE A 120 -18.60 -0.85 15.19
N PRO A 121 -18.41 -1.86 14.30
CA PRO A 121 -17.82 -3.14 14.68
C PRO A 121 -16.34 -3.04 15.06
N ASP A 122 -15.62 -2.04 14.52
CA ASP A 122 -14.18 -1.87 14.74
C ASP A 122 -13.78 -0.39 14.78
N LEU A 123 -12.51 -0.12 15.14
CA LEU A 123 -11.96 1.23 15.19
C LEU A 123 -11.92 1.92 13.82
N ASN A 124 -11.87 1.17 12.72
CA ASN A 124 -11.86 1.73 11.38
C ASN A 124 -13.25 2.26 10.99
N ALA A 125 -14.31 1.55 11.36
CA ALA A 125 -15.69 2.01 11.25
C ALA A 125 -15.92 3.27 12.10
N LEU A 126 -15.40 3.30 13.34
CA LEU A 126 -15.41 4.50 14.19
C LEU A 126 -14.79 5.69 13.47
N PHE A 127 -13.59 5.55 12.91
CA PHE A 127 -12.91 6.66 12.23
C PHE A 127 -13.68 7.16 11.01
N ARG A 128 -14.27 6.25 10.22
CA ARG A 128 -15.09 6.63 9.06
C ARG A 128 -16.33 7.41 9.47
N ILE A 129 -17.00 6.97 10.53
CA ILE A 129 -18.20 7.62 11.06
C ILE A 129 -17.85 8.98 11.65
N CYS A 130 -16.76 9.08 12.43
CA CYS A 130 -16.28 10.35 12.96
C CYS A 130 -15.86 11.34 11.85
N PHE A 131 -15.28 10.84 10.76
CA PHE A 131 -14.98 11.63 9.58
C PHE A 131 -16.25 12.12 8.88
N HIS A 132 -17.25 11.24 8.74
CA HIS A 132 -18.51 11.57 8.09
C HIS A 132 -19.29 12.65 8.86
N PHE A 133 -19.39 12.55 10.19
CA PHE A 133 -20.17 13.51 10.99
C PHE A 133 -19.44 14.78 11.38
N TRP A 134 -18.14 14.69 11.66
CA TRP A 134 -17.38 15.80 12.23
C TRP A 134 -16.11 16.16 11.43
N GLY A 135 -15.89 15.54 10.26
CA GLY A 135 -14.71 15.79 9.43
C GLY A 135 -13.39 15.40 10.09
N MET A 136 -13.44 14.58 11.15
CA MET A 136 -12.29 14.35 12.03
C MET A 136 -11.34 13.29 11.44
N GLN A 137 -10.04 13.58 11.46
CA GLN A 137 -9.02 12.59 11.06
C GLN A 137 -8.74 11.58 12.18
N PRO A 138 -8.26 10.35 11.88
CA PRO A 138 -8.01 9.33 12.88
C PRO A 138 -7.10 9.78 14.03
N ILE A 139 -6.11 10.62 13.75
CA ILE A 139 -5.20 11.13 14.79
C ILE A 139 -5.87 12.12 15.75
N GLU A 140 -6.81 12.90 15.24
CA GLU A 140 -7.60 13.83 16.04
C GLU A 140 -8.60 13.05 16.92
N VAL A 141 -9.20 11.98 16.37
CA VAL A 141 -10.05 11.05 17.15
C VAL A 141 -9.26 10.45 18.31
N CYS A 142 -8.04 9.98 18.05
CA CYS A 142 -7.16 9.46 19.10
C CYS A 142 -6.85 10.54 20.16
N GLY A 143 -6.56 11.76 19.71
CA GLY A 143 -6.24 12.90 20.58
C GLY A 143 -7.41 13.31 21.49
N GLN A 144 -8.64 13.31 20.99
CA GLN A 144 -9.85 13.60 21.79
C GLN A 144 -10.07 12.57 22.90
N LEU A 145 -9.66 11.33 22.65
CA LEU A 145 -9.75 10.23 23.62
C LEU A 145 -8.53 10.16 24.56
N GLY A 146 -7.55 11.07 24.42
CA GLY A 146 -6.35 11.12 25.25
C GLY A 146 -5.20 10.20 24.80
N TYR A 147 -5.28 9.62 23.60
CA TYR A 147 -4.26 8.73 23.04
C TYR A 147 -3.39 9.46 22.02
N LYS A 148 -2.09 9.13 22.00
CA LYS A 148 -1.13 9.73 21.07
C LYS A 148 -1.18 9.11 19.68
N SER A 149 -1.64 7.87 19.59
CA SER A 149 -1.70 7.12 18.34
C SER A 149 -2.83 6.11 18.33
N THR A 150 -3.21 5.68 17.11
CA THR A 150 -4.18 4.59 16.90
C THR A 150 -3.70 3.27 17.50
N MET A 151 -2.39 3.05 17.54
CA MET A 151 -1.79 1.86 18.17
C MET A 151 -2.02 1.85 19.69
N ASP A 152 -1.99 3.01 20.35
CA ASP A 152 -2.25 3.09 21.79
C ASP A 152 -3.72 2.77 22.12
N MET A 153 -4.65 3.21 21.27
CA MET A 153 -6.07 2.83 21.39
C MET A 153 -6.30 1.33 21.21
N LEU A 154 -5.63 0.72 20.23
CA LEU A 154 -5.68 -0.73 20.00
C LEU A 154 -5.12 -1.51 21.20
N ALA A 155 -4.01 -1.03 21.78
CA ALA A 155 -3.40 -1.64 22.97
C ALA A 155 -4.29 -1.52 24.22
N ALA A 156 -5.02 -0.41 24.36
CA ALA A 156 -5.96 -0.17 25.44
C ALA A 156 -7.26 -0.98 25.32
N ARG A 157 -7.49 -1.68 24.19
CA ARG A 157 -8.69 -2.50 23.92
C ARG A 157 -10.01 -1.75 24.18
N ILE A 158 -10.04 -0.48 23.82
CA ILE A 158 -11.23 0.35 23.99
C ILE A 158 -12.32 -0.17 23.06
N SER A 159 -13.54 -0.23 23.57
CA SER A 159 -14.71 -0.54 22.74
C SER A 159 -14.92 0.60 21.73
N PRO A 160 -14.97 0.31 20.41
CA PRO A 160 -15.21 1.33 19.38
C PRO A 160 -16.50 2.13 19.62
N TRP A 161 -17.52 1.47 20.18
CA TRP A 161 -18.79 2.09 20.54
C TRP A 161 -18.66 3.09 21.70
N GLU A 162 -17.91 2.74 22.75
CA GLU A 162 -17.68 3.65 23.89
C GLU A 162 -16.86 4.88 23.46
N ALA A 163 -15.87 4.66 22.58
CA ALA A 163 -15.11 5.73 21.97
C ALA A 163 -16.01 6.70 21.16
N PHE A 164 -16.94 6.17 20.37
CA PHE A 164 -17.92 6.97 19.63
C PHE A 164 -18.80 7.81 20.56
N LEU A 165 -19.37 7.21 21.61
CA LEU A 165 -20.20 7.94 22.57
C LEU A 165 -19.44 9.09 23.25
N THR A 166 -18.19 8.84 23.63
CA THR A 166 -17.32 9.87 24.23
C THR A 166 -17.11 11.04 23.28
N ILE A 167 -16.86 10.77 22.00
CA ILE A 167 -16.67 11.81 20.97
C ILE A 167 -17.97 12.55 20.70
N LYS A 168 -19.08 11.82 20.66
CA LYS A 168 -20.42 12.38 20.46
C LYS A 168 -20.77 13.37 21.58
N ASP A 169 -20.54 12.99 22.85
CA ASP A 169 -20.79 13.86 24.00
C ASP A 169 -19.91 15.13 23.96
N LEU A 170 -18.67 15.01 23.50
CA LEU A 170 -17.76 16.16 23.35
C LEU A 170 -18.18 17.12 22.22
N LYS A 171 -18.77 16.60 21.14
CA LYS A 171 -19.09 17.37 19.93
C LYS A 171 -20.54 17.86 19.85
N GLN A 172 -21.45 17.17 20.53
CA GLN A 172 -22.86 17.53 20.64
C GLN A 172 -23.25 17.54 22.12
N PRO A 173 -22.79 18.53 22.91
CA PRO A 173 -23.27 18.68 24.27
C PRO A 173 -24.79 18.85 24.20
N LYS A 174 -25.53 17.98 24.90
CA LYS A 174 -26.99 18.09 25.03
C LYS A 174 -27.29 19.50 25.53
N LYS A 175 -28.01 20.29 24.72
CA LYS A 175 -28.60 21.55 25.19
C LYS A 175 -29.59 21.21 26.30
N GLU A 176 -29.28 21.61 27.53
CA GLU A 176 -30.27 21.74 28.61
C GLU A 176 -31.33 22.80 28.27
#